data_AF-A0A3D1ZY17-F1
#
_entry.id   AF-A0A3D1ZY17-F1
#
_cell.length_a   1.000
_cell.length_b   1.000
_cell.length_c   1.000
_cell.angle_alpha   90.00
_cell.angle_beta   90.00
_cell.angle_gamma   90.00
#
_symmetry.space_group_name_H-M   'P 1'
#
loop_
_entity.id
_entity.type
_entity.pdbx_description
1 polymer ?
#
loop_
_entity_poly.entity_id
_entity_poly.type
_entity_poly.pdbx_seq_one_letter_code
_entity_poly.pdbx_strand_id
1 'polypeptide(L)'
;ADHGIRPVGGRALLSLRVEKGYGSWGREYSTEYWPQEVGLDRLIKLDKAEDFIGKQAYIAIKDHPAREKLVMLEIETPHDADASGGEPIFTIDGTPVGKVSSGAYGHSLGKSYALAFIAAEYLQQEEFDVAILGLPHRAKLLQHPPFDPQGQRLRS
;
A
#
# COMPACT_ATOMS: atom_id res chain seq x y z
N ALA A 1 30.33 -2.40 23.61
CA ALA A 1 30.03 -0.97 23.74
C ALA A 1 28.56 -0.82 24.12
N ASP A 2 28.14 0.27 24.75
CA ASP A 2 26.71 0.55 24.89
C ASP A 2 26.16 0.90 23.50
N HIS A 3 25.23 0.10 23.01
CA HIS A 3 24.63 0.24 21.69
C HIS A 3 23.34 1.08 21.72
N GLY A 4 22.96 1.64 22.87
CA GLY A 4 21.82 2.56 22.99
C GLY A 4 20.47 1.93 22.66
N ILE A 5 20.32 0.63 22.92
CA ILE A 5 19.10 -0.15 22.63
C ILE A 5 17.91 0.43 23.42
N ARG A 6 16.76 0.58 22.75
CA ARG A 6 15.53 1.11 23.35
C ARG A 6 14.30 0.31 22.88
N PRO A 7 13.24 0.21 23.70
CA PRO A 7 11.97 -0.34 23.24
C PRO A 7 11.37 0.52 22.11
N VAL A 8 10.71 -0.14 21.16
CA VAL A 8 9.98 0.49 20.05
C VAL A 8 8.51 0.08 20.11
N GLY A 9 7.60 1.04 19.94
CA GLY A 9 6.16 0.82 20.03
C GLY A 9 5.50 0.46 18.69
N GLY A 10 4.29 -0.10 18.74
CA GLY A 10 3.55 -0.53 17.56
C GLY A 10 3.21 0.59 16.55
N ARG A 11 3.04 1.84 17.01
CA ARG A 11 2.84 2.99 16.11
C ARG A 11 4.07 3.30 15.26
N ALA A 12 5.27 3.18 15.84
CA ALA A 12 6.50 3.32 15.08
C ALA A 12 6.63 2.19 14.05
N LEU A 13 6.28 0.95 14.42
CA LEU A 13 6.26 -0.17 13.47
C LEU A 13 5.25 0.04 12.33
N LEU A 14 4.07 0.58 12.62
CA LEU A 14 3.07 0.95 11.62
C LEU A 14 3.59 2.02 10.64
N SER A 15 4.25 3.07 11.16
CA SER A 15 4.86 4.11 10.32
C SER A 15 5.95 3.52 9.42
N LEU A 16 6.91 2.78 10.00
CA LEU A 16 8.03 2.19 9.27
C LEU A 16 7.59 1.20 8.18
N ARG A 17 6.57 0.37 8.43
CA ARG A 17 6.09 -0.59 7.42
C ARG A 17 5.37 0.11 6.27
N VAL A 18 4.66 1.22 6.54
CA VAL A 18 4.05 2.03 5.48
C VAL A 18 5.13 2.68 4.63
N GLU A 19 6.21 3.23 5.22
CA GLU A 19 7.35 3.78 4.46
C GLU A 19 8.01 2.74 3.53
N LYS A 20 7.96 1.45 3.91
CA LYS A 20 8.44 0.31 3.09
C LYS A 20 7.40 -0.21 2.08
N GLY A 21 6.18 0.29 2.10
CA GLY A 21 5.07 -0.21 1.28
C GLY A 21 4.61 -1.62 1.65
N TYR A 22 4.87 -2.08 2.87
CA TYR A 22 4.48 -3.42 3.32
C TYR A 22 3.04 -3.43 3.81
N GLY A 23 2.20 -4.30 3.24
CA GLY A 23 0.83 -4.49 3.70
C GLY A 23 0.74 -5.31 4.98
N SER A 24 -0.44 -5.29 5.60
CA SER A 24 -0.79 -6.12 6.75
C SER A 24 -1.99 -7.01 6.43
N TRP A 25 -1.97 -8.23 6.95
CA TRP A 25 -3.15 -9.09 6.93
C TRP A 25 -4.31 -8.42 7.70
N GLY A 26 -5.51 -8.52 7.15
CA GLY A 26 -6.72 -7.84 7.64
C GLY A 26 -6.87 -6.38 7.22
N ARG A 27 -5.86 -5.78 6.56
CA ARG A 27 -5.93 -4.42 6.01
C ARG A 27 -5.71 -4.39 4.51
N GLU A 28 -4.54 -4.86 4.09
CA GLU A 28 -4.16 -4.98 2.67
C GLU A 28 -4.28 -6.41 2.15
N TYR A 29 -4.15 -7.41 3.04
CA TYR A 29 -4.23 -8.81 2.65
C TYR A 29 -5.42 -9.48 3.32
N SER A 30 -6.29 -10.08 2.53
CA SER A 30 -7.45 -10.85 2.97
C SER A 30 -7.82 -11.87 1.90
N THR A 31 -8.81 -12.71 2.16
CA THR A 31 -9.33 -13.67 1.17
C THR A 31 -10.15 -12.99 0.05
N GLU A 32 -10.37 -11.67 0.14
CA GLU A 32 -11.17 -10.91 -0.84
C GLU A 32 -10.36 -10.51 -2.07
N TYR A 33 -9.04 -10.42 -1.92
CA TYR A 33 -8.11 -9.95 -2.95
C TYR A 33 -7.42 -11.09 -3.68
N TRP A 34 -7.22 -10.92 -4.97
CA TRP A 34 -6.36 -11.79 -5.75
C TRP A 34 -4.89 -11.42 -5.56
N PRO A 35 -3.95 -12.39 -5.63
CA PRO A 35 -2.53 -12.12 -5.42
C PRO A 35 -1.94 -11.03 -6.32
N GLN A 36 -2.39 -10.92 -7.58
CA GLN A 36 -1.95 -9.90 -8.52
C GLN A 36 -2.49 -8.49 -8.21
N GLU A 37 -3.56 -8.39 -7.44
CA GLU A 37 -4.12 -7.10 -6.98
C GLU A 37 -3.26 -6.51 -5.86
N VAL A 38 -2.59 -7.36 -5.07
CA VAL A 38 -1.78 -6.95 -3.92
C VAL A 38 -0.27 -7.12 -4.13
N GLY A 39 0.17 -7.44 -5.35
CA GLY A 39 1.57 -7.60 -5.72
C GLY A 39 2.27 -8.81 -5.08
N LEU A 40 1.51 -9.85 -4.72
CA LEU A 40 2.03 -11.10 -4.14
C LEU A 40 2.06 -12.26 -5.14
N ASP A 41 1.51 -12.08 -6.34
CA ASP A 41 1.56 -13.01 -7.46
C ASP A 41 2.96 -13.57 -7.73
N ARG A 42 3.99 -12.72 -7.70
CA ARG A 42 5.40 -13.12 -7.91
C ARG A 42 5.94 -14.13 -6.88
N LEU A 43 5.29 -14.25 -5.73
CA LEU A 43 5.69 -15.16 -4.66
C LEU A 43 5.09 -16.57 -4.85
N ILE A 44 4.16 -16.73 -5.80
CA ILE A 44 3.49 -18.00 -6.07
C ILE A 44 4.36 -18.84 -7.02
N LYS A 45 4.76 -20.01 -6.54
CA LYS A 45 5.60 -20.97 -7.28
C LYS A 45 4.73 -22.07 -7.90
N LEU A 46 4.22 -21.82 -9.11
CA LEU A 46 3.35 -22.76 -9.83
C LEU A 46 4.08 -24.03 -10.30
N ASP A 47 5.40 -23.94 -10.42
CA ASP A 47 6.33 -25.00 -10.78
C ASP A 47 6.63 -25.99 -9.63
N LYS A 48 6.12 -25.74 -8.42
CA LYS A 48 6.16 -26.74 -7.34
C LYS A 48 5.47 -28.03 -7.78
N ALA A 49 6.11 -29.16 -7.49
CA ALA A 49 5.61 -30.49 -7.84
C ALA A 49 4.29 -30.80 -7.13
N GLU A 50 4.12 -30.30 -5.91
CA GLU A 50 2.94 -30.48 -5.09
C GLU A 50 1.75 -29.64 -5.60
N ASP A 51 0.54 -30.21 -5.50
CA ASP A 51 -0.71 -29.47 -5.70
C ASP A 51 -1.12 -28.77 -4.39
N PHE A 52 -0.51 -27.61 -4.16
CA PHE A 52 -0.77 -26.83 -2.95
C PHE A 52 -2.19 -26.24 -2.95
N ILE A 53 -2.72 -25.99 -1.74
CA ILE A 53 -4.06 -25.42 -1.54
C ILE A 53 -4.19 -24.12 -2.35
N GLY A 54 -5.18 -24.08 -3.25
CA GLY A 54 -5.47 -22.90 -4.08
C GLY A 54 -4.71 -22.83 -5.41
N LYS A 55 -3.84 -23.79 -5.75
CA LYS A 55 -3.08 -23.80 -7.02
C LYS A 55 -3.99 -23.71 -8.24
N GLN A 56 -4.96 -24.63 -8.36
CA GLN A 56 -5.89 -24.65 -9.50
C GLN A 56 -6.78 -23.40 -9.56
N ALA A 57 -7.25 -22.94 -8.40
CA ALA A 57 -8.05 -21.72 -8.31
C ALA A 57 -7.27 -20.50 -8.78
N TYR A 58 -6.01 -20.37 -8.37
CA TYR A 58 -5.16 -19.27 -8.82
C TYR A 58 -4.81 -19.37 -10.31
N ILE A 59 -4.52 -20.56 -10.85
CA ILE A 59 -4.30 -20.77 -12.30
C ILE A 59 -5.49 -20.26 -13.11
N ALA A 60 -6.71 -20.45 -12.64
CA ALA A 60 -7.92 -20.00 -13.32
C ALA A 60 -8.09 -18.47 -13.34
N ILE A 61 -7.46 -17.73 -12.42
CA ILE A 61 -7.65 -16.27 -12.27
C ILE A 61 -6.38 -15.44 -12.53
N LYS A 62 -5.19 -16.05 -12.58
CA LYS A 62 -3.90 -15.33 -12.63
C LYS A 62 -3.76 -14.38 -13.82
N ASP A 63 -4.45 -14.68 -14.92
CA ASP A 63 -4.42 -13.91 -16.16
C ASP A 63 -5.61 -12.94 -16.29
N HIS A 64 -6.52 -12.93 -15.31
CA HIS A 64 -7.57 -11.93 -15.26
C HIS A 64 -6.97 -10.56 -14.94
N PRO A 65 -7.46 -9.48 -15.60
CA PRO A 65 -7.06 -8.13 -15.22
C PRO A 65 -7.40 -7.89 -13.75
N ALA A 66 -6.47 -7.24 -13.03
CA ALA A 66 -6.70 -6.80 -11.67
C ALA A 66 -7.90 -5.83 -11.63
N ARG A 67 -8.82 -6.01 -10.68
CA ARG A 67 -9.98 -5.12 -10.52
C ARG A 67 -9.53 -3.79 -9.91
N GLU A 68 -8.67 -3.90 -8.92
CA GLU A 68 -8.00 -2.81 -8.22
C GLU A 68 -6.56 -3.23 -7.94
N LYS A 69 -5.69 -2.27 -7.62
CA LYS A 69 -4.34 -2.58 -7.14
C LYS A 69 -4.05 -1.89 -5.83
N LEU A 70 -3.33 -2.61 -4.97
CA LEU A 70 -2.64 -2.05 -3.82
C LEU A 70 -1.51 -1.16 -4.33
N VAL A 71 -1.61 0.13 -4.04
CA VAL A 71 -0.66 1.17 -4.40
C VAL A 71 -0.22 1.95 -3.18
N MET A 72 0.79 2.79 -3.38
CA MET A 72 1.27 3.71 -2.35
C MET A 72 1.08 5.16 -2.80
N LEU A 73 0.62 5.99 -1.88
CA LEU A 73 0.40 7.41 -2.07
C LEU A 73 1.30 8.21 -1.14
N GLU A 74 1.88 9.30 -1.64
CA GLU A 74 2.40 10.41 -0.83
C GLU A 74 1.32 11.49 -0.76
N ILE A 75 0.93 11.93 0.43
CA ILE A 75 -0.21 12.84 0.62
C ILE A 75 0.27 14.18 1.17
N GLU A 76 -0.16 15.27 0.55
CA GLU A 76 0.02 16.62 1.07
C GLU A 76 -0.96 16.88 2.21
N THR A 77 -0.46 17.37 3.34
CA THR A 77 -1.26 17.57 4.57
C THR A 77 -1.27 19.04 5.01
N PRO A 78 -1.90 19.96 4.24
CA PRO A 78 -1.94 21.39 4.56
C PRO A 78 -2.70 21.71 5.85
N HIS A 79 -3.49 20.75 6.36
CA HIS A 79 -4.28 20.87 7.58
C HIS A 79 -3.78 20.02 8.74
N ASP A 80 -2.51 19.55 8.67
CA ASP A 80 -1.88 18.73 9.71
C ASP A 80 -2.70 17.46 10.05
N ALA A 81 -3.27 16.84 9.01
CA ALA A 81 -4.11 15.65 9.11
C ALA A 81 -3.57 14.54 8.21
N ASP A 82 -3.03 13.48 8.82
CA ASP A 82 -2.55 12.30 8.11
C ASP A 82 -3.68 11.32 7.79
N ALA A 83 -3.49 10.53 6.72
CA ALA A 83 -4.37 9.39 6.46
C ALA A 83 -4.13 8.27 7.49
N SER A 84 -5.15 7.46 7.72
CA SER A 84 -5.13 6.40 8.73
C SER A 84 -5.70 5.06 8.24
N GLY A 85 -6.73 5.10 7.41
CA GLY A 85 -7.48 3.94 6.91
C GLY A 85 -8.97 4.25 6.75
N GLY A 86 -9.53 3.90 5.59
CA GLY A 86 -10.94 4.06 5.25
C GLY A 86 -11.28 5.35 4.52
N GLU A 87 -10.34 6.28 4.38
CA GLU A 87 -10.55 7.53 3.64
C GLU A 87 -10.83 7.23 2.15
N PRO A 88 -11.91 7.79 1.56
CA PRO A 88 -12.20 7.58 0.15
C PRO A 88 -11.24 8.37 -0.73
N ILE A 89 -10.96 7.81 -1.90
CA ILE A 89 -10.03 8.36 -2.89
C ILE A 89 -10.83 8.73 -4.13
N PHE A 90 -10.55 9.92 -4.65
CA PHE A 90 -11.17 10.47 -5.84
C PHE A 90 -10.10 10.81 -6.89
N THR A 91 -10.47 10.75 -8.16
CA THR A 91 -9.77 11.49 -9.21
C THR A 91 -9.87 12.99 -8.95
N ILE A 92 -9.04 13.78 -9.66
CA ILE A 92 -9.05 15.25 -9.53
C ILE A 92 -10.38 15.88 -9.97
N ASP A 93 -11.13 15.22 -10.85
CA ASP A 93 -12.49 15.63 -11.26
C ASP A 93 -13.60 15.12 -10.32
N GLY A 94 -13.25 14.47 -9.22
CA GLY A 94 -14.18 14.10 -8.14
C GLY A 94 -14.88 12.75 -8.31
N THR A 95 -14.41 11.89 -9.22
CA THR A 95 -14.92 10.52 -9.38
C THR A 95 -14.35 9.61 -8.28
N PRO A 96 -15.16 8.87 -7.51
CA PRO A 96 -14.64 7.93 -6.49
C PRO A 96 -13.97 6.72 -7.16
N VAL A 97 -12.74 6.42 -6.77
CA VAL A 97 -11.91 5.38 -7.43
C VAL A 97 -11.28 4.37 -6.48
N GLY A 98 -11.40 4.60 -5.18
CA GLY A 98 -10.68 3.76 -4.23
C GLY A 98 -10.84 4.18 -2.78
N LYS A 99 -10.00 3.58 -1.94
CA LYS A 99 -9.92 3.87 -0.52
C LYS A 99 -8.52 3.65 0.02
N VAL A 100 -8.14 4.44 1.01
CA VAL A 100 -6.97 4.17 1.84
C VAL A 100 -7.24 2.93 2.68
N SER A 101 -6.31 1.98 2.69
CA SER A 101 -6.36 0.82 3.58
C SER A 101 -5.53 1.06 4.84
N SER A 102 -4.40 1.75 4.71
CA SER A 102 -3.54 2.14 5.83
C SER A 102 -2.81 3.43 5.55
N GLY A 103 -2.83 4.37 6.50
CA GLY A 103 -1.99 5.57 6.44
C GLY A 103 -1.16 5.75 7.71
N ALA A 104 -0.06 6.50 7.58
CA ALA A 104 0.76 6.95 8.69
C ALA A 104 1.65 8.12 8.25
N TYR A 105 2.02 8.97 9.20
CA TYR A 105 3.14 9.89 9.03
C TYR A 105 4.45 9.10 8.99
N GLY A 106 5.22 9.26 7.92
CA GLY A 106 6.55 8.67 7.75
C GLY A 106 7.59 9.53 8.45
N HIS A 107 7.98 9.17 9.68
CA HIS A 107 8.94 9.95 10.46
C HIS A 107 10.35 9.98 9.85
N SER A 108 10.72 9.02 9.00
CA SER A 108 12.02 9.01 8.33
C SER A 108 12.06 9.98 7.14
N LEU A 109 10.89 10.31 6.58
CA LEU A 109 10.72 11.03 5.33
C LEU A 109 10.00 12.38 5.48
N GLY A 110 9.33 12.60 6.60
CA GLY A 110 8.70 13.87 6.96
C GLY A 110 7.36 14.16 6.25
N LYS A 111 6.63 13.14 5.80
CA LYS A 111 5.37 13.30 5.05
C LYS A 111 4.34 12.22 5.40
N SER A 112 3.08 12.47 5.06
CA SER A 112 2.00 11.48 5.12
C SER A 112 2.10 10.49 3.97
N TYR A 113 2.03 9.21 4.28
CA TYR A 113 2.02 8.13 3.29
C TYR A 113 0.87 7.19 3.54
N ALA A 114 0.32 6.63 2.46
CA ALA A 114 -0.77 5.67 2.54
C ALA A 114 -0.56 4.50 1.59
N LEU A 115 -0.97 3.32 2.05
CA LEU A 115 -1.36 2.20 1.21
C LEU A 115 -2.83 2.34 0.87
N ALA A 116 -3.16 2.11 -0.38
CA ALA A 116 -4.50 2.32 -0.91
C ALA A 116 -4.85 1.27 -1.96
N PHE A 117 -6.14 1.01 -2.11
CA PHE A 117 -6.68 0.31 -3.27
C PHE A 117 -7.30 1.31 -4.23
N ILE A 118 -6.87 1.29 -5.49
CA ILE A 118 -7.43 2.10 -6.57
C ILE A 118 -7.83 1.16 -7.71
N ALA A 119 -9.02 1.36 -8.26
CA ALA A 119 -9.51 0.65 -9.43
C ALA A 119 -8.50 0.72 -10.59
N ALA A 120 -8.21 -0.42 -11.21
CA ALA A 120 -7.05 -0.56 -12.09
C ALA A 120 -7.10 0.36 -13.33
N GLU A 121 -8.31 0.70 -13.79
CA GLU A 121 -8.55 1.61 -14.91
C GLU A 121 -8.09 3.06 -14.65
N TYR A 122 -7.95 3.47 -13.38
CA TYR A 122 -7.51 4.82 -13.01
C TYR A 122 -6.00 4.94 -12.77
N LEU A 123 -5.25 3.83 -12.80
CA LEU A 123 -3.82 3.82 -12.47
C LEU A 123 -2.89 4.43 -13.53
N GLN A 124 -3.45 4.96 -14.62
CA GLN A 124 -2.71 5.83 -15.55
C GLN A 124 -2.59 7.26 -15.04
N GLN A 125 -3.37 7.64 -14.01
CA GLN A 125 -3.28 8.95 -13.38
C GLN A 125 -2.12 8.96 -12.36
N GLU A 126 -1.42 10.09 -12.29
CA GLU A 126 -0.32 10.28 -11.33
C GLU A 126 -0.76 10.87 -10.00
N GLU A 127 -1.95 11.48 -9.96
CA GLU A 127 -2.46 12.22 -8.81
C GLU A 127 -3.94 11.91 -8.55
N PHE A 128 -4.29 11.96 -7.27
CA PHE A 128 -5.62 11.73 -6.74
C PHE A 128 -5.88 12.70 -5.58
N ASP A 129 -7.14 12.83 -5.17
CA ASP A 129 -7.50 13.51 -3.93
C ASP A 129 -7.99 12.48 -2.90
N VAL A 130 -7.40 12.51 -1.71
CA VAL A 130 -7.80 11.68 -0.56
C VAL A 130 -8.65 12.53 0.37
N ALA A 131 -9.86 12.09 0.68
CA ALA A 131 -10.75 12.84 1.58
C ALA A 131 -10.44 12.53 3.05
N ILE A 132 -9.52 13.30 3.65
CA ILE A 132 -9.16 13.19 5.06
C ILE A 132 -10.01 14.19 5.84
N LEU A 133 -10.75 13.71 6.85
CA LEU A 133 -11.70 14.51 7.63
C LEU A 133 -12.73 15.28 6.77
N GLY A 134 -13.08 14.73 5.61
CA GLY A 134 -14.02 15.34 4.66
C GLY A 134 -13.43 16.44 3.77
N LEU A 135 -12.12 16.68 3.83
CA LEU A 135 -11.43 17.67 3.00
C LEU A 135 -10.52 16.98 1.97
N PRO A 136 -10.43 17.47 0.72
CA PRO A 136 -9.55 16.90 -0.28
C PRO A 136 -8.09 17.19 0.04
N HIS A 137 -7.27 16.15 0.02
CA HIS A 137 -5.83 16.22 0.20
C HIS A 137 -5.16 15.64 -1.05
N ARG A 138 -4.36 16.47 -1.73
CA ARG A 138 -3.66 16.04 -2.95
C ARG A 138 -2.70 14.91 -2.61
N ALA A 139 -2.77 13.83 -3.40
CA ALA A 139 -1.96 12.65 -3.22
C ALA A 139 -1.30 12.26 -4.54
N LYS A 140 0.00 11.97 -4.48
CA LYS A 140 0.78 11.49 -5.61
C LYS A 140 0.91 9.97 -5.56
N LEU A 141 0.63 9.31 -6.68
CA LEU A 141 0.88 7.89 -6.87
C LEU A 141 2.38 7.60 -6.94
N LEU A 142 2.86 6.72 -6.06
CA LEU A 142 4.26 6.31 -6.01
C LEU A 142 4.48 5.00 -6.78
N GLN A 143 5.50 4.97 -7.62
CA GLN A 143 5.92 3.76 -8.36
C GLN A 143 6.64 2.76 -7.45
N HIS A 144 7.32 3.27 -6.42
CA HIS A 144 8.08 2.47 -5.46
C HIS A 144 7.91 3.06 -4.05
N PRO A 145 8.07 2.24 -2.99
CA PRO A 145 8.13 2.76 -1.64
C PRO A 145 9.27 3.78 -1.50
N PRO A 146 9.03 4.91 -0.81
CA PRO A 146 9.98 6.01 -0.72
C PRO A 146 11.19 5.68 0.16
N PHE A 147 11.07 4.73 1.10
CA PHE A 147 12.18 4.34 1.97
C PHE A 147 12.94 3.11 1.48
N ASP A 148 14.22 3.30 1.15
CA ASP A 148 15.13 2.24 0.70
C ASP A 148 14.48 1.32 -0.37
N PRO A 149 14.08 1.87 -1.53
CA PRO A 149 13.34 1.13 -2.55
C PRO A 149 14.11 -0.08 -3.09
N GLN A 150 15.44 -0.04 -3.02
CA GLN A 150 16.33 -1.10 -3.50
C GLN A 150 16.61 -2.17 -2.42
N GLY A 151 16.15 -1.94 -1.18
CA GLY A 151 16.33 -2.87 -0.06
C GLY A 151 17.78 -3.06 0.35
N GLN A 152 18.64 -2.06 0.15
CA GLN A 152 20.07 -2.19 0.42
C GLN A 152 20.34 -2.41 1.91
N ARG A 153 19.57 -1.76 2.80
CA ARG A 153 19.75 -1.88 4.25
C ARG A 153 19.38 -3.25 4.80
N LEU A 154 18.53 -4.00 4.09
CA LEU A 154 18.14 -5.36 4.47
C LEU A 154 19.10 -6.43 3.94
N ARG A 155 19.96 -6.08 2.98
CA ARG A 155 20.85 -7.02 2.28
C ARG A 155 22.32 -6.90 2.70
N SER A 156 22.66 -5.88 3.49
CA SER A 156 23.99 -5.65 4.04
C SER A 156 24.23 -6.41 5.34
#